data_AF-A0A523RZE3-F1
#
_entry.id   AF-A0A523RZE3-F1
#
_cell.length_a   1.000
_cell.length_b   1.000
_cell.length_c   1.000
_cell.angle_alpha   90.00
_cell.angle_beta   90.00
_cell.angle_gamma   90.00
#
_symmetry.space_group_name_H-M   'P 1'
#
loop_
_entity.id
_entity.type
_entity.pdbx_description
1 polymer ?
#
loop_
_entity_poly.entity_id
_entity_poly.type
_entity_poly.pdbx_seq_one_letter_code
_entity_poly.pdbx_strand_id
1 'polypeptide(L)'
;MMVRLTTIGNFLSGIGLTLLGVTIGVKALLDALSPAPEQLVYPFYVWIGALGVLAVVLLISIITTFTEVTGFVHPDDKMMSNMLVYMMSIGTLLTFGLLEGTTVTVQGYLFDMGTMIVIAYIFLFVFVFFGGKISAGAETGQTKEMTSRFMIVSLILGVIMAGVYLATSIIRDNLSYGWAAAALFGIAVLLVVCIVIFLGRRYEPIGE
;
A
#
# COMPACT_ATOMS: atom_id res chain seq x y z
N MET A 1 24.54 -8.77 6.41
CA MET A 1 23.36 -9.65 6.62
C MET A 1 22.04 -8.94 6.32
N MET A 2 21.91 -7.65 6.64
CA MET A 2 20.70 -6.85 6.42
C MET A 2 20.31 -6.67 4.94
N VAL A 3 21.29 -6.48 4.03
CA VAL A 3 21.08 -6.49 2.58
C VAL A 3 20.36 -7.77 2.12
N ARG A 4 20.74 -8.94 2.67
CA ARG A 4 20.07 -10.21 2.35
C ARG A 4 18.63 -10.23 2.85
N LEU A 5 18.33 -9.63 4.01
CA LEU A 5 16.97 -9.59 4.55
C LEU A 5 16.05 -8.71 3.71
N THR A 6 16.50 -7.54 3.28
CA THR A 6 15.73 -6.63 2.41
C THR A 6 15.50 -7.24 1.03
N THR A 7 16.54 -7.85 0.43
CA THR A 7 16.37 -8.58 -0.84
C THR A 7 15.41 -9.76 -0.71
N ILE A 8 15.48 -10.53 0.38
CA ILE A 8 14.52 -11.61 0.67
C ILE A 8 13.10 -11.07 0.85
N GLY A 9 12.94 -9.96 1.58
CA GLY A 9 11.65 -9.28 1.75
C GLY A 9 11.03 -8.87 0.42
N ASN A 10 11.80 -8.20 -0.44
CA ASN A 10 11.36 -7.79 -1.78
C ASN A 10 10.99 -8.98 -2.66
N PHE A 11 11.81 -10.04 -2.62
CA PHE A 11 11.54 -11.27 -3.37
C PHE A 11 10.26 -11.96 -2.88
N LEU A 12 10.07 -12.06 -1.56
CA LEU A 12 8.85 -12.62 -0.96
C LEU A 12 7.61 -11.77 -1.25
N SER A 13 7.73 -10.44 -1.26
CA SER A 13 6.63 -9.57 -1.69
C SER A 13 6.26 -9.79 -3.16
N GLY A 14 7.26 -9.99 -4.03
CA GLY A 14 7.05 -10.35 -5.43
C GLY A 14 6.33 -11.69 -5.60
N ILE A 15 6.75 -12.73 -4.86
CA ILE A 15 6.06 -14.02 -4.79
C ILE A 15 4.62 -13.82 -4.33
N GLY A 16 4.43 -13.06 -3.25
CA GLY A 16 3.13 -12.72 -2.70
C GLY A 16 2.18 -12.07 -3.70
N LEU A 17 2.63 -11.02 -4.39
CA LEU A 17 1.88 -10.36 -5.45
C LEU A 17 1.56 -11.30 -6.61
N THR A 18 2.48 -12.20 -6.97
CA THR A 18 2.26 -13.22 -8.00
C THR A 18 1.18 -14.21 -7.56
N LEU A 19 1.20 -14.68 -6.31
CA LEU A 19 0.18 -15.56 -5.76
C LEU A 19 -1.21 -14.91 -5.76
N LEU A 20 -1.29 -13.62 -5.45
CA LEU A 20 -2.54 -12.86 -5.53
C LEU A 20 -3.03 -12.74 -6.98
N GLY A 21 -2.14 -12.43 -7.93
CA GLY A 21 -2.46 -12.39 -9.35
C GLY A 21 -2.95 -13.74 -9.87
N VAL A 22 -2.31 -14.84 -9.46
CA VAL A 22 -2.76 -16.21 -9.76
C VAL A 22 -4.12 -16.49 -9.13
N THR A 23 -4.36 -16.05 -7.89
CA THR A 23 -5.67 -16.21 -7.22
C THR A 23 -6.78 -15.56 -8.03
N ILE A 24 -6.56 -14.32 -8.47
CA ILE A 24 -7.52 -13.56 -9.28
C ILE A 24 -7.74 -14.24 -10.63
N GLY A 25 -6.66 -14.66 -11.30
CA GLY A 25 -6.73 -15.33 -12.60
C GLY A 25 -7.42 -16.69 -12.55
N VAL A 26 -7.10 -17.53 -11.56
CA VAL A 26 -7.75 -18.82 -11.33
C VAL A 26 -9.23 -18.61 -11.01
N LYS A 27 -9.58 -17.62 -10.18
CA LYS A 27 -10.98 -17.29 -9.91
C LYS A 27 -11.71 -16.90 -11.20
N ALA A 28 -11.17 -15.95 -11.96
CA ALA A 28 -11.79 -15.47 -13.20
C ALA A 28 -11.97 -16.60 -14.24
N LEU A 29 -11.01 -17.53 -14.32
CA LEU A 29 -11.10 -18.69 -15.21
C LEU A 29 -12.19 -19.68 -14.76
N LEU A 30 -12.27 -19.95 -13.45
CA LEU A 30 -13.28 -20.86 -12.89
C LEU A 30 -14.69 -20.27 -13.03
N ASP A 31 -14.87 -18.98 -12.76
CA ASP A 31 -16.13 -18.25 -12.98
C ASP A 31 -16.60 -18.36 -14.44
N ALA A 32 -15.67 -18.42 -15.40
CA ALA A 32 -15.97 -18.50 -16.83
C ALA A 32 -16.23 -19.93 -17.35
N LEU A 33 -15.59 -20.95 -16.76
CA LEU A 33 -15.63 -22.33 -17.26
C LEU A 33 -16.65 -23.22 -16.55
N SER A 34 -16.95 -22.99 -15.26
CA SER A 34 -17.90 -23.82 -14.51
C SER A 34 -18.33 -23.13 -13.20
N PRO A 35 -19.62 -22.78 -13.02
CA PRO A 35 -20.15 -22.19 -11.79
C PRO A 35 -20.38 -23.25 -10.69
N ALA A 36 -19.59 -24.32 -10.66
CA ALA A 36 -19.75 -25.40 -9.70
C ALA A 36 -19.07 -25.02 -8.36
N PRO A 37 -19.80 -24.93 -7.24
CA PRO A 37 -19.29 -24.42 -5.95
C PRO A 37 -18.04 -25.13 -5.43
N GLU A 38 -17.87 -26.41 -5.74
CA GLU A 38 -16.77 -27.24 -5.24
C GLU A 38 -15.40 -26.85 -5.82
N GLN A 39 -15.36 -26.18 -6.98
CA GLN A 39 -14.09 -25.76 -7.60
C GLN A 39 -13.61 -24.39 -7.12
N LEU A 40 -14.43 -23.63 -6.40
CA LEU A 40 -14.11 -22.28 -5.94
C LEU A 40 -13.32 -22.25 -4.62
N VAL A 41 -12.99 -23.42 -4.08
CA VAL A 41 -12.07 -23.60 -2.95
C VAL A 41 -10.60 -23.38 -3.35
N TYR A 42 -10.23 -23.60 -4.62
CA TYR A 42 -8.86 -23.41 -5.07
C TYR A 42 -8.34 -21.97 -4.92
N PRO A 43 -9.07 -20.92 -5.38
CA PRO A 43 -8.70 -19.53 -5.10
C PRO A 43 -8.51 -19.22 -3.60
N PHE A 44 -9.34 -19.81 -2.74
CA PHE A 44 -9.27 -19.57 -1.29
C PHE A 44 -7.96 -20.09 -0.68
N TYR A 45 -7.49 -21.28 -1.06
CA TYR A 45 -6.22 -21.82 -0.56
C TYR A 45 -5.00 -21.03 -1.06
N VAL A 46 -5.01 -20.58 -2.32
CA VAL A 46 -3.91 -19.74 -2.86
C VAL A 46 -3.87 -18.40 -2.12
N TRP A 47 -5.03 -17.83 -1.79
CA TRP A 47 -5.13 -16.62 -0.98
C TRP A 47 -4.57 -16.81 0.44
N ILE A 48 -4.88 -17.92 1.13
CA ILE A 48 -4.30 -18.23 2.45
C ILE A 48 -2.77 -18.30 2.35
N GLY A 49 -2.25 -18.93 1.29
CA GLY A 49 -0.81 -18.95 1.00
C GLY A 49 -0.23 -17.54 0.87
N ALA A 50 -0.88 -16.67 0.09
CA ALA A 50 -0.46 -15.27 -0.07
C ALA A 50 -0.51 -14.49 1.25
N LEU A 51 -1.53 -14.71 2.09
CA LEU A 51 -1.63 -14.12 3.43
C LEU A 51 -0.48 -14.57 4.35
N GLY A 52 -0.11 -15.84 4.28
CA GLY A 52 1.07 -16.37 4.99
C GLY A 52 2.36 -15.69 4.55
N VAL A 53 2.55 -15.50 3.25
CA VAL A 53 3.71 -14.75 2.72
C VAL A 53 3.68 -13.28 3.17
N LEU A 54 2.51 -12.63 3.18
CA LEU A 54 2.35 -11.26 3.67
C LEU A 54 2.83 -11.12 5.11
N ALA A 55 2.47 -12.06 5.99
CA ALA A 55 2.87 -12.03 7.39
C ALA A 55 4.40 -12.07 7.54
N VAL A 56 5.08 -12.92 6.76
CA VAL A 56 6.55 -12.99 6.75
C VAL A 56 7.16 -11.70 6.22
N VAL A 57 6.63 -11.16 5.12
CA VAL A 57 7.06 -9.89 4.52
C VAL A 57 6.92 -8.73 5.51
N LEU A 58 5.81 -8.65 6.24
CA LEU A 58 5.58 -7.61 7.26
C LEU A 58 6.60 -7.70 8.39
N LEU A 59 6.86 -8.92 8.91
CA LEU A 59 7.87 -9.12 9.95
C LEU A 59 9.25 -8.67 9.48
N ILE A 60 9.66 -9.08 8.28
CA ILE A 60 10.93 -8.66 7.69
C ILE A 60 10.97 -7.14 7.54
N SER A 61 9.91 -6.52 7.01
CA SER A 61 9.83 -5.07 6.80
C SER A 61 9.96 -4.28 8.10
N ILE A 62 9.28 -4.71 9.17
CA ILE A 62 9.36 -4.10 10.50
C ILE A 62 10.80 -4.20 11.03
N ILE A 63 11.39 -5.39 10.97
CA ILE A 63 12.78 -5.60 11.41
C ILE A 63 13.71 -4.67 10.62
N THR A 64 13.65 -4.67 9.28
CA THR A 64 14.54 -3.84 8.45
C THR A 64 14.33 -2.34 8.60
N THR A 65 13.14 -1.91 9.01
CA THR A 65 12.81 -0.50 9.22
C THR A 65 13.37 -0.01 10.55
N PHE A 66 13.19 -0.77 11.64
CA PHE A 66 13.52 -0.33 13.00
C PHE A 66 14.85 -0.83 13.55
N THR A 67 15.47 -1.84 12.92
CA THR A 67 16.85 -2.20 13.26
C THR A 67 17.81 -1.41 12.37
N GLU A 68 18.36 -0.33 12.91
CA GLU A 68 19.51 0.36 12.32
C GLU A 68 20.77 -0.40 12.72
N VAL A 69 21.21 -1.33 11.87
CA VAL A 69 22.61 -1.79 11.93
C VAL A 69 23.29 -1.26 10.69
N THR A 70 24.03 -0.18 10.94
CA THR A 70 25.05 0.45 10.09
C THR A 70 25.60 -0.46 8.98
N GLY A 71 25.43 -0.01 7.73
CA GLY A 71 26.19 -0.49 6.59
C GLY A 71 25.37 -1.27 5.55
N PHE A 72 25.29 -0.68 4.36
CA PHE A 72 25.05 -1.31 3.05
C PHE A 72 23.62 -1.47 2.52
N VAL A 73 22.56 -0.95 3.15
CA VAL A 73 21.24 -0.92 2.49
C VAL A 73 21.01 0.48 1.91
N HIS A 74 20.90 0.58 0.58
CA HIS A 74 20.58 1.85 -0.07
C HIS A 74 19.20 2.33 0.42
N PRO A 75 19.01 3.63 0.71
CA PRO A 75 17.71 4.16 1.11
C PRO A 75 16.57 3.76 0.15
N ASP A 76 16.89 3.63 -1.13
CA ASP A 76 15.99 3.16 -2.18
C ASP A 76 15.48 1.73 -1.95
N ASP A 77 16.31 0.83 -1.40
CA ASP A 77 15.91 -0.56 -1.13
C ASP A 77 14.87 -0.63 0.00
N LYS A 78 15.00 0.23 1.02
CA LYS A 78 14.02 0.35 2.11
C LYS A 78 12.71 0.96 1.61
N MET A 79 12.80 1.95 0.73
CA MET A 79 11.64 2.57 0.10
C MET A 79 10.88 1.55 -0.76
N MET A 80 11.59 0.81 -1.61
CA MET A 80 11.01 -0.25 -2.45
C MET A 80 10.34 -1.35 -1.62
N SER A 81 10.99 -1.82 -0.55
CA SER A 81 10.40 -2.80 0.38
C SER A 81 9.08 -2.31 0.96
N ASN A 82 9.05 -1.07 1.47
CA ASN A 82 7.83 -0.50 2.06
C ASN A 82 6.70 -0.32 1.03
N MET A 83 7.04 0.04 -0.22
CA MET A 83 6.07 0.14 -1.32
C MET A 83 5.50 -1.22 -1.72
N LEU A 84 6.32 -2.27 -1.76
CA LEU A 84 5.88 -3.63 -2.05
C LEU A 84 4.99 -4.19 -0.93
N VAL A 85 5.34 -3.92 0.34
CA VAL A 85 4.52 -4.28 1.50
C VAL A 85 3.16 -3.60 1.45
N TYR A 86 3.12 -2.30 1.11
CA TYR A 86 1.89 -1.55 0.90
C TYR A 86 1.01 -2.18 -0.19
N MET A 87 1.61 -2.45 -1.36
CA MET A 87 0.92 -3.05 -2.51
C MET A 87 0.37 -4.44 -2.18
N MET A 88 1.16 -5.28 -1.50
CA MET A 88 0.76 -6.62 -1.11
C MET A 88 -0.34 -6.60 -0.04
N SER A 89 -0.29 -5.66 0.90
CA SER A 89 -1.31 -5.50 1.95
C SER A 89 -2.67 -5.15 1.36
N ILE A 90 -2.74 -4.13 0.50
CA ILE A 90 -3.98 -3.76 -0.20
C ILE A 90 -4.43 -4.90 -1.11
N GLY A 91 -3.52 -5.46 -1.90
CA GLY A 91 -3.83 -6.56 -2.82
C GLY A 91 -4.45 -7.76 -2.11
N THR A 92 -3.86 -8.19 -0.99
CA THR A 92 -4.35 -9.33 -0.20
C THR A 92 -5.74 -9.06 0.38
N LEU A 93 -5.93 -7.85 0.91
CA LEU A 93 -7.19 -7.44 1.53
C LEU A 93 -8.33 -7.37 0.49
N LEU A 94 -8.07 -6.77 -0.67
CA LEU A 94 -9.07 -6.66 -1.73
C LEU A 94 -9.34 -8.00 -2.41
N THR A 95 -8.32 -8.84 -2.58
CA THR A 95 -8.49 -10.20 -3.13
C THR A 95 -9.37 -11.04 -2.22
N PHE A 96 -9.31 -10.86 -0.90
CA PHE A 96 -10.18 -11.58 0.04
C PHE A 96 -11.67 -11.34 -0.24
N GLY A 97 -12.06 -10.08 -0.49
CA GLY A 97 -13.46 -9.76 -0.79
C GLY A 97 -13.94 -10.28 -2.15
N LEU A 98 -13.02 -10.70 -3.03
CA LEU A 98 -13.33 -11.38 -4.27
C LEU A 98 -13.57 -12.88 -4.06
N LEU A 99 -13.20 -13.48 -2.93
CA LEU A 99 -13.41 -14.90 -2.69
C LEU A 99 -14.89 -15.20 -2.47
N GLU A 100 -15.30 -16.40 -2.89
CA GLU A 100 -16.66 -16.87 -2.66
C GLU A 100 -16.99 -17.02 -1.17
N GLY A 101 -18.27 -16.86 -0.84
CA GLY A 101 -18.75 -16.91 0.54
C GLY A 101 -18.62 -15.59 1.30
N THR A 102 -18.05 -14.55 0.69
CA THR A 102 -17.99 -13.20 1.29
C THR A 102 -19.31 -12.46 1.12
N THR A 103 -19.88 -11.96 2.21
CA THR A 103 -21.11 -11.15 2.17
C THR A 103 -20.84 -9.72 1.68
N VAL A 104 -21.87 -9.07 1.14
CA VAL A 104 -21.80 -7.66 0.70
C VAL A 104 -21.35 -6.72 1.82
N THR A 105 -21.75 -7.00 3.06
CA THR A 105 -21.32 -6.24 4.24
C THR A 105 -19.82 -6.36 4.50
N VAL A 106 -19.29 -7.58 4.42
CA VAL A 106 -17.84 -7.83 4.60
C VAL A 106 -17.05 -7.20 3.46
N GLN A 107 -17.54 -7.27 2.22
CA GLN A 107 -16.96 -6.57 1.07
C GLN A 107 -16.89 -5.06 1.31
N GLY A 108 -17.96 -4.45 1.84
CA GLY A 108 -17.98 -3.04 2.23
C GLY A 108 -16.89 -2.69 3.25
N TYR A 109 -16.78 -3.46 4.33
CA TYR A 109 -15.73 -3.25 5.34
C TYR A 109 -14.32 -3.41 4.78
N LEU A 110 -14.09 -4.41 3.92
CA LEU A 110 -12.80 -4.60 3.27
C LEU A 110 -12.46 -3.42 2.35
N PHE A 111 -13.43 -2.93 1.59
CA PHE A 111 -13.22 -1.76 0.74
C PHE A 111 -12.86 -0.51 1.56
N ASP A 112 -13.56 -0.28 2.68
CA ASP A 112 -13.32 0.85 3.57
C ASP A 112 -11.95 0.74 4.25
N MET A 113 -11.54 -0.47 4.68
CA MET A 113 -10.19 -0.73 5.18
C MET A 113 -9.12 -0.44 4.13
N GLY A 114 -9.30 -0.92 2.90
CA GLY A 114 -8.39 -0.63 1.79
C GLY A 114 -8.27 0.87 1.51
N THR A 115 -9.40 1.57 1.51
CA THR A 115 -9.48 3.04 1.37
C THR A 115 -8.68 3.75 2.47
N MET A 116 -8.84 3.33 3.73
CA MET A 116 -8.07 3.89 4.84
C MET A 116 -6.56 3.68 4.68
N ILE A 117 -6.12 2.52 4.18
CA ILE A 117 -4.70 2.26 3.92
C ILE A 117 -4.15 3.21 2.85
N VAL A 118 -4.90 3.43 1.75
CA VAL A 118 -4.51 4.38 0.70
C VAL A 118 -4.40 5.80 1.26
N ILE A 119 -5.40 6.23 2.03
CA ILE A 119 -5.44 7.56 2.66
C ILE A 119 -4.25 7.74 3.62
N ALA A 120 -3.95 6.74 4.46
CA ALA A 120 -2.80 6.78 5.35
C ALA A 120 -1.48 6.91 4.58
N TYR A 121 -1.36 6.24 3.44
CA TYR A 121 -0.16 6.33 2.60
C TYR A 121 0.00 7.70 1.94
N ILE A 122 -1.11 8.31 1.49
CA ILE A 122 -1.13 9.71 1.01
C ILE A 122 -0.67 10.66 2.12
N PHE A 123 -1.20 10.48 3.33
CA PHE A 123 -0.82 11.26 4.50
C PHE A 123 0.68 11.19 4.75
N LEU A 124 1.25 9.99 4.82
CA LEU A 124 2.69 9.78 5.03
C LEU A 124 3.53 10.43 3.93
N PHE A 125 3.11 10.30 2.67
CA PHE A 125 3.83 10.90 1.54
C PHE A 125 3.86 12.43 1.62
N VAL A 126 2.73 13.07 1.89
CA VAL A 126 2.65 14.54 2.05
C VAL A 126 3.51 14.99 3.23
N PHE A 127 3.48 14.25 4.35
CA PHE A 127 4.31 14.54 5.53
C PHE A 127 5.81 14.46 5.23
N VAL A 128 6.27 13.43 4.51
CA VAL A 128 7.68 13.31 4.12
C VAL A 128 8.06 14.43 3.15
N PHE A 129 7.19 14.79 2.21
CA PHE A 129 7.50 15.81 1.20
C PHE A 129 7.58 17.22 1.78
N PHE A 130 6.63 17.59 2.64
CA PHE A 130 6.56 18.91 3.26
C PHE A 130 7.33 19.00 4.58
N GLY A 131 7.69 17.88 5.22
CA GLY A 131 8.39 17.85 6.51
C GLY A 131 9.69 18.64 6.51
N GLY A 132 10.48 18.57 5.43
CA GLY A 132 11.68 19.38 5.25
C GLY A 132 11.40 20.88 5.13
N LYS A 133 10.29 21.28 4.49
CA LYS A 133 9.89 22.69 4.36
C LYS A 133 9.21 23.24 5.61
N ILE A 134 8.54 22.38 6.38
CA ILE A 134 7.94 22.71 7.67
C ILE A 134 9.04 22.97 8.70
N SER A 135 10.11 22.16 8.68
CA SER A 135 11.25 22.29 9.59
C SER A 135 12.28 23.33 9.16
N ALA A 136 12.33 23.73 7.89
CA ALA A 136 13.17 24.84 7.41
C ALA A 136 12.72 26.18 8.04
N GLY A 137 13.44 26.61 9.08
CA GLY A 137 13.10 27.77 9.94
C GLY A 137 12.99 27.45 11.43
N ALA A 138 13.18 26.18 11.82
CA ALA A 138 13.23 25.77 13.23
C ALA A 138 14.36 26.45 14.03
N GLU A 139 15.49 26.73 13.38
CA GLU A 139 16.72 27.18 14.04
C GLU A 139 16.74 28.67 14.38
N THR A 140 15.87 29.50 13.79
CA THR A 140 15.87 30.96 13.94
C THR A 140 14.88 31.51 14.98
N GLY A 141 14.32 30.65 15.85
CA GLY A 141 13.36 31.08 16.88
C GLY A 141 11.94 31.37 16.34
N GLN A 142 11.64 30.98 15.10
CA GLN A 142 10.36 31.18 14.43
C GLN A 142 9.34 30.05 14.73
N THR A 143 9.19 29.63 15.98
CA THR A 143 8.24 28.57 16.37
C THR A 143 6.80 28.89 15.98
N LYS A 144 6.38 30.16 16.01
CA LYS A 144 5.06 30.59 15.53
C LYS A 144 4.86 30.35 14.04
N GLU A 145 5.90 30.53 13.23
CA GLU A 145 5.84 30.34 11.79
C GLU A 145 5.81 28.86 11.42
N MET A 146 6.60 28.03 12.11
CA MET A 146 6.55 26.57 11.97
C MET A 146 5.15 26.03 12.29
N THR A 147 4.55 26.44 13.41
CA THR A 147 3.20 26.00 13.80
C THR A 147 2.15 26.42 12.77
N SER A 148 2.26 27.63 12.23
CA SER A 148 1.37 28.13 11.18
C SER A 148 1.48 27.31 9.88
N ARG A 149 2.72 27.04 9.42
CA ARG A 149 2.98 26.20 8.24
C ARG A 149 2.45 24.78 8.43
N PHE A 150 2.67 24.19 9.61
CA PHE A 150 2.14 22.87 9.96
C PHE A 150 0.61 22.82 9.95
N MET A 151 -0.05 23.84 10.51
CA MET A 151 -1.51 23.92 10.56
C MET A 151 -2.11 24.01 9.15
N ILE A 152 -1.54 24.84 8.27
CA ILE A 152 -2.00 24.98 6.89
C ILE A 152 -1.82 23.66 6.11
N VAL A 153 -0.66 23.01 6.23
CA VAL A 153 -0.41 21.72 5.56
C VAL A 153 -1.38 20.65 6.07
N SER A 154 -1.64 20.60 7.37
CA SER A 154 -2.58 19.66 7.98
C SER A 154 -4.02 19.91 7.51
N LEU A 155 -4.43 21.17 7.36
CA LEU A 155 -5.75 21.54 6.83
C LEU A 155 -5.92 21.09 5.37
N ILE A 156 -4.94 21.37 4.52
CA ILE A 156 -4.94 20.95 3.11
C ILE A 156 -5.00 19.42 3.03
N LEU A 157 -4.22 18.74 3.87
CA LEU A 157 -4.20 17.29 3.91
C LEU A 157 -5.56 16.71 4.33
N GLY A 158 -6.22 17.31 5.33
CA GLY A 158 -7.58 16.92 5.73
C GLY A 158 -8.59 17.03 4.58
N VAL A 159 -8.52 18.11 3.79
CA VAL A 159 -9.37 18.28 2.59
C VAL A 159 -9.08 17.21 1.54
N ILE A 160 -7.80 16.92 1.27
CA ILE A 160 -7.40 15.87 0.32
C ILE A 160 -7.91 14.50 0.77
N MET A 161 -7.71 14.15 2.04
CA MET A 161 -8.15 12.87 2.61
C MET A 161 -9.67 12.71 2.53
N ALA A 162 -10.43 13.75 2.87
CA ALA A 162 -11.89 13.75 2.75
C ALA A 162 -12.34 13.61 1.28
N GLY A 163 -11.67 14.29 0.36
CA GLY A 163 -11.93 14.17 -1.08
C GLY A 163 -11.67 12.77 -1.62
N VAL A 164 -10.57 12.14 -1.21
CA VAL A 164 -10.24 10.75 -1.59
C VAL A 164 -11.29 9.78 -1.04
N TYR A 165 -11.64 9.90 0.25
CA TYR A 165 -12.67 9.06 0.86
C TYR A 165 -14.01 9.17 0.13
N LEU A 166 -14.44 10.39 -0.20
CA LEU A 166 -15.67 10.63 -0.95
C LEU A 166 -15.61 10.04 -2.36
N ALA A 167 -14.50 10.20 -3.08
CA ALA A 167 -14.33 9.60 -4.40
C ALA A 167 -14.41 8.07 -4.33
N THR A 168 -13.75 7.46 -3.35
CA THR A 168 -13.77 6.00 -3.15
C THR A 168 -15.13 5.49 -2.68
N SER A 169 -15.88 6.25 -1.86
CA SER A 169 -17.22 5.85 -1.45
C SER A 169 -18.19 5.87 -2.62
N ILE A 170 -18.09 6.87 -3.51
CA ILE A 170 -18.88 6.90 -4.76
C ILE A 170 -18.56 5.67 -5.62
N ILE A 171 -17.29 5.31 -5.76
CA ILE A 171 -16.86 4.11 -6.50
C ILE A 171 -17.48 2.85 -5.89
N ARG A 172 -17.41 2.70 -4.56
CA ARG A 172 -17.98 1.56 -3.83
C ARG A 172 -19.48 1.43 -4.03
N ASP A 173 -20.19 2.55 -3.96
CA ASP A 173 -21.66 2.56 -3.94
C ASP A 173 -22.26 2.38 -5.35
N ASN A 174 -21.50 2.65 -6.42
CA ASN A 174 -21.98 2.58 -7.81
C ASN A 174 -21.42 1.40 -8.63
N LEU A 175 -20.35 0.75 -8.19
CA LEU A 175 -19.72 -0.35 -8.92
C LEU A 175 -19.86 -1.67 -8.17
N SER A 176 -19.80 -2.80 -8.89
CA SER A 176 -19.65 -4.09 -8.23
C SER A 176 -18.30 -4.15 -7.51
N TYR A 177 -18.22 -4.95 -6.44
CA TYR A 177 -17.01 -5.04 -5.62
C TYR A 177 -15.75 -5.34 -6.46
N GLY A 178 -15.85 -6.18 -7.50
CA GLY A 178 -14.74 -6.46 -8.41
C GLY A 178 -14.19 -5.21 -9.10
N TRP A 179 -15.07 -4.39 -9.67
CA TRP A 179 -14.68 -3.13 -10.32
C TRP A 179 -14.23 -2.07 -9.32
N ALA A 180 -14.91 -1.98 -8.18
CA ALA A 180 -14.52 -1.07 -7.10
C ALA A 180 -13.11 -1.41 -6.59
N ALA A 181 -12.86 -2.68 -6.26
CA ALA A 181 -11.56 -3.16 -5.81
C ALA A 181 -10.46 -2.93 -6.85
N ALA A 182 -10.74 -3.19 -8.14
CA ALA A 182 -9.80 -2.91 -9.22
C ALA A 182 -9.48 -1.40 -9.33
N ALA A 183 -10.48 -0.53 -9.20
CA ALA A 183 -10.28 0.92 -9.22
C ALA A 183 -9.43 1.38 -8.03
N LEU A 184 -9.71 0.90 -6.82
CA LEU A 184 -8.94 1.23 -5.62
C LEU A 184 -7.50 0.72 -5.70
N PHE A 185 -7.29 -0.51 -6.21
CA PHE A 185 -5.95 -1.04 -6.46
C PHE A 185 -5.21 -0.22 -7.53
N GLY A 186 -5.90 0.22 -8.59
CA GLY A 186 -5.35 1.12 -9.60
C GLY A 186 -4.91 2.47 -9.02
N ILE A 187 -5.70 3.05 -8.11
CA ILE A 187 -5.33 4.27 -7.37
C ILE A 187 -4.06 4.02 -6.53
N ALA A 188 -3.98 2.87 -5.84
CA ALA A 188 -2.80 2.50 -5.06
C ALA A 188 -1.54 2.36 -5.93
N VAL A 189 -1.64 1.73 -7.11
CA VAL A 189 -0.54 1.63 -8.08
C VAL A 189 -0.13 3.02 -8.57
N LEU A 190 -1.09 3.86 -8.94
CA LEU A 190 -0.82 5.22 -9.42
C LEU A 190 -0.11 6.04 -8.35
N LEU A 191 -0.50 5.90 -7.08
CA LEU A 191 0.17 6.54 -5.96
C LEU A 191 1.64 6.10 -5.87
N VAL A 192 1.90 4.80 -5.93
CA VAL A 192 3.27 4.23 -5.93
C VAL A 192 4.10 4.80 -7.09
N VAL A 193 3.54 4.84 -8.30
CA VAL A 193 4.23 5.41 -9.48
C VAL A 193 4.53 6.90 -9.29
N CYS A 194 3.57 7.69 -8.82
CA CYS A 194 3.78 9.10 -8.50
C CYS A 194 4.93 9.27 -7.50
N ILE A 195 4.93 8.48 -6.42
CA ILE A 195 5.97 8.54 -5.38
C ILE A 195 7.34 8.24 -5.97
N VAL A 196 7.47 7.20 -6.81
CA VAL A 196 8.74 6.86 -7.49
C VAL A 196 9.22 8.02 -8.37
N ILE A 197 8.35 8.63 -9.16
CA ILE A 197 8.71 9.75 -10.04
C ILE A 197 9.15 10.98 -9.23
N PHE A 198 8.47 11.27 -8.11
CA PHE A 198 8.76 12.44 -7.28
C PHE A 198 9.97 12.25 -6.35
N LEU A 199 10.17 11.05 -5.80
CA LEU A 199 11.29 10.74 -4.90
C LEU A 199 12.55 10.27 -5.63
N GLY A 200 12.43 9.62 -6.79
CA GLY A 200 13.56 9.18 -7.61
C GLY A 200 14.45 10.32 -8.10
N ARG A 201 13.99 11.58 -8.04
CA ARG A 201 14.80 12.78 -8.29
C ARG A 201 15.50 13.36 -7.06
N ARG A 202 15.18 12.88 -5.85
CA ARG A 202 15.76 13.36 -4.58
C ARG A 202 16.81 12.42 -4.00
N TYR A 203 16.83 11.16 -4.44
CA TYR A 203 17.90 10.20 -4.16
C TYR A 203 18.91 10.20 -5.31
N GLU A 204 19.54 11.36 -5.55
CA GLU A 204 20.87 11.32 -6.18
C GLU A 204 21.85 10.85 -5.10
N PRO A 205 22.83 9.99 -5.43
CA PRO A 205 23.77 9.49 -4.46
C PRO A 205 24.51 10.67 -3.82
N ILE A 206 24.32 10.86 -2.52
CA ILE A 206 25.21 11.68 -1.70
C ILE A 206 26.50 10.87 -1.58
N GLY A 207 27.42 11.04 -2.54
CA GLY A 207 28.71 10.39 -2.54
C GLY A 207 29.40 10.32 -3.90
N GLU A 208 29.88 11.48 -4.38
CA GLU A 208 31.29 11.66 -4.74
C GLU A 208 31.82 12.92 -4.04
#